data_AF-A0A4Q3DFE0-F1
#
_entry.id   AF-A0A4Q3DFE0-F1
#
_cell.length_a   1.000
_cell.length_b   1.000
_cell.length_c   1.000
_cell.angle_alpha   90.00
_cell.angle_beta   90.00
_cell.angle_gamma   90.00
#
_symmetry.space_group_name_H-M   'P 1'
#
loop_
_entity.id
_entity.type
_entity.pdbx_description
1 polymer ?
#
loop_
_entity_poly.entity_id
_entity_poly.type
_entity_poly.pdbx_seq_one_letter_code
_entity_poly.pdbx_strand_id
1 'polypeptide(L)'
;MKPFLDQNFLLQTPTAQTLYHEFAKDLPIIDYHNHLPPDQVAGNINFKNLTQVWLYGDHYKWRAMRANGINEDYITGHKTDYEKFEKWAETVPYTLRNPLYHWTHLELQRYFGIDDLLSVKTAQNIYDQATAKLQTPEYSVQGLLQQMNVEAICTTDDPLDNLQFHQQLKQQGGTVKMLPAFRPDKAMNPDDLEVLNAYIDKLE
;
A
#
# COMPACT_ATOMS: atom_id res chain seq x y z
N MET A 1 0.11 23.89 -21.44
CA MET A 1 0.73 23.27 -20.25
C MET A 1 0.17 21.87 -20.15
N LYS A 2 0.99 20.83 -19.93
CA LYS A 2 0.48 19.46 -19.77
C LYS A 2 -0.30 19.35 -18.44
N PRO A 3 -1.42 18.62 -18.38
CA PRO A 3 -2.08 18.32 -17.11
C PRO A 3 -1.13 17.57 -16.16
N PHE A 4 -1.28 17.78 -14.86
CA PHE A 4 -0.57 17.01 -13.85
C PHE A 4 -1.03 15.54 -13.92
N LEU A 5 -0.08 14.60 -13.88
CA LEU A 5 -0.33 13.16 -14.04
C LEU A 5 -1.18 12.79 -15.27
N ASP A 6 -0.91 13.42 -16.42
CA ASP A 6 -1.50 12.97 -17.69
C ASP A 6 -1.04 11.54 -18.07
N GLN A 7 -1.63 10.99 -19.13
CA GLN A 7 -1.29 9.65 -19.63
C GLN A 7 0.20 9.51 -20.04
N ASN A 8 0.92 10.61 -20.21
CA ASN A 8 2.35 10.65 -20.54
C ASN A 8 3.20 11.12 -19.36
N PHE A 9 2.71 10.97 -18.12
CA PHE A 9 3.46 11.30 -16.92
C PHE A 9 4.83 10.61 -16.92
N LEU A 10 5.90 11.41 -16.74
CA LEU A 10 7.31 11.00 -16.86
C LEU A 10 7.79 10.58 -18.26
N LEU A 11 6.90 10.48 -19.25
CA LEU A 11 7.24 10.09 -20.63
C LEU A 11 7.57 11.34 -21.47
N GLN A 12 8.86 11.65 -21.55
CA GLN A 12 9.35 12.89 -22.17
C GLN A 12 9.57 12.81 -23.70
N THR A 13 9.56 11.62 -24.29
CA THR A 13 9.84 11.41 -25.72
C THR A 13 8.80 10.50 -26.38
N PRO A 14 8.59 10.59 -27.71
CA PRO A 14 7.72 9.66 -28.44
C PRO A 14 8.16 8.19 -28.25
N THR A 15 9.46 7.92 -28.24
CA THR A 15 9.99 6.57 -27.97
C THR A 15 9.59 6.06 -26.59
N ALA A 16 9.66 6.89 -25.54
CA ALA A 16 9.22 6.50 -24.20
C ALA A 16 7.71 6.23 -24.16
N GLN A 17 6.92 7.01 -24.90
CA GLN A 17 5.48 6.82 -25.02
C GLN A 17 5.14 5.49 -25.71
N THR A 18 5.76 5.19 -26.85
CA THR A 18 5.59 3.90 -27.54
C THR A 18 5.97 2.73 -26.63
N LEU A 19 7.17 2.76 -26.02
CA LEU A 19 7.62 1.67 -25.15
C LEU A 19 6.69 1.41 -23.97
N TYR A 20 6.17 2.46 -23.33
CA TYR A 20 5.25 2.31 -22.22
C TYR A 20 3.86 1.86 -22.69
N HIS A 21 3.26 2.59 -23.63
CA HIS A 21 1.87 2.42 -24.01
C HIS A 21 1.58 1.18 -24.86
N GLU A 22 2.55 0.72 -25.65
CA GLU A 22 2.36 -0.42 -26.55
C GLU A 22 2.90 -1.72 -25.96
N PHE A 23 3.84 -1.66 -25.00
CA PHE A 23 4.51 -2.86 -24.48
C PHE A 23 4.42 -3.02 -22.97
N ALA A 24 4.66 -1.96 -22.19
CA ALA A 24 4.84 -2.11 -20.74
C ALA A 24 3.52 -2.07 -19.94
N LYS A 25 2.61 -1.14 -20.27
CA LYS A 25 1.49 -0.78 -19.38
C LYS A 25 0.50 -1.92 -19.08
N ASP A 26 0.36 -2.87 -20.00
CA ASP A 26 -0.63 -3.96 -19.93
C ASP A 26 -0.01 -5.26 -19.41
N LEU A 27 1.30 -5.27 -19.13
CA LEU A 27 1.96 -6.43 -18.54
C LEU A 27 1.49 -6.65 -17.09
N PRO A 28 1.42 -7.92 -16.64
CA PRO A 28 1.08 -8.21 -15.26
C PRO A 28 2.17 -7.76 -14.30
N ILE A 29 1.76 -7.48 -13.06
CA ILE A 29 2.68 -7.21 -11.96
C ILE A 29 3.10 -8.52 -11.32
N ILE A 30 4.42 -8.73 -11.28
CA ILE A 30 5.08 -9.74 -10.46
C ILE A 30 5.79 -9.01 -9.32
N ASP A 31 5.10 -8.90 -8.19
CA ASP A 31 5.62 -8.23 -7.00
C ASP A 31 6.40 -9.23 -6.14
N TYR A 32 7.60 -9.54 -6.60
CA TYR A 32 8.44 -10.62 -6.07
C TYR A 32 9.01 -10.36 -4.66
N HIS A 33 8.71 -9.23 -4.04
CA HIS A 33 9.05 -8.95 -2.64
C HIS A 33 8.19 -7.81 -2.08
N ASN A 34 7.40 -8.10 -1.06
CA ASN A 34 6.63 -7.10 -0.31
C ASN A 34 6.39 -7.51 1.15
N HIS A 35 5.66 -6.64 1.86
CA HIS A 35 5.25 -6.80 3.25
C HIS A 35 3.72 -6.76 3.41
N LEU A 36 2.97 -7.18 2.38
CA LEU A 36 1.50 -7.27 2.50
C LEU A 36 1.12 -8.27 3.61
N PRO A 37 0.14 -7.96 4.48
CA PRO A 37 -0.31 -8.87 5.52
C PRO A 37 -0.99 -10.12 4.92
N PRO A 38 -0.44 -11.33 5.09
CA PRO A 38 -1.00 -12.54 4.46
C PRO A 38 -2.44 -12.84 4.91
N ASP A 39 -2.77 -12.50 6.15
CA ASP A 39 -4.10 -12.67 6.75
C ASP A 39 -5.16 -11.82 6.05
N GLN A 40 -4.84 -10.57 5.71
CA GLN A 40 -5.76 -9.67 5.00
C GLN A 40 -5.97 -10.11 3.56
N VAL A 41 -4.90 -10.60 2.90
CA VAL A 41 -4.99 -11.15 1.53
C VAL A 41 -5.86 -12.41 1.51
N ALA A 42 -5.58 -13.38 2.38
CA ALA A 42 -6.35 -14.63 2.45
C ALA A 42 -7.78 -14.44 2.98
N GLY A 43 -7.98 -13.48 3.87
CA GLY A 43 -9.30 -13.09 4.38
C GLY A 43 -10.16 -12.32 3.39
N ASN A 44 -9.54 -11.78 2.34
CA ASN A 44 -10.17 -10.96 1.30
C ASN A 44 -11.09 -9.86 1.87
N ILE A 45 -10.62 -9.14 2.88
CA ILE A 45 -11.44 -8.15 3.58
C ILE A 45 -11.69 -6.92 2.70
N ASN A 46 -12.71 -6.14 3.09
CA ASN A 46 -12.89 -4.77 2.64
C ASN A 46 -12.43 -3.81 3.75
N PHE A 47 -11.69 -2.77 3.38
CA PHE A 47 -11.34 -1.70 4.32
C PHE A 47 -12.57 -0.83 4.60
N LYS A 48 -12.72 -0.36 5.85
CA LYS A 48 -13.91 0.42 6.23
C LYS A 48 -13.93 1.81 5.61
N ASN A 49 -12.75 2.37 5.36
CA ASN A 49 -12.55 3.72 4.84
C ASN A 49 -11.14 3.91 4.27
N LEU A 50 -10.91 5.07 3.64
CA LEU A 50 -9.63 5.39 3.01
C LEU A 50 -8.46 5.42 3.99
N THR A 51 -8.65 5.90 5.23
CA THR A 51 -7.56 5.98 6.22
C THR A 51 -6.95 4.61 6.51
N GLN A 52 -7.75 3.56 6.62
CA GLN A 52 -7.25 2.23 6.96
C GLN A 52 -6.32 1.67 5.89
N VAL A 53 -6.66 1.83 4.61
CA VAL A 53 -5.82 1.35 3.50
C VAL A 53 -4.64 2.28 3.21
N TRP A 54 -4.72 3.57 3.55
CA TRP A 54 -3.70 4.56 3.20
C TRP A 54 -2.72 4.97 4.30
N LEU A 55 -3.18 5.03 5.56
CA LEU A 55 -2.43 5.63 6.66
C LEU A 55 -2.06 4.62 7.75
N TYR A 56 -2.54 3.37 7.72
CA TYR A 56 -2.07 2.36 8.66
C TYR A 56 -0.77 1.67 8.21
N GLY A 57 -0.28 2.07 7.03
CA GLY A 57 1.04 1.82 6.48
C GLY A 57 1.18 2.54 5.13
N ASP A 58 2.32 2.54 4.46
CA ASP A 58 3.65 2.46 5.06
C ASP A 58 4.03 3.79 5.74
N HIS A 59 5.04 3.74 6.60
CA HIS A 59 5.49 4.82 7.48
C HIS A 59 5.99 6.11 6.78
N TYR A 60 6.05 6.18 5.45
CA TYR A 60 6.43 7.39 4.71
C TYR A 60 5.49 8.57 4.99
N LYS A 61 4.17 8.33 4.99
CA LYS A 61 3.17 9.37 5.28
C LYS A 61 3.32 9.89 6.70
N TRP A 62 3.55 9.00 7.67
CA TRP A 62 3.83 9.37 9.07
C TRP A 62 5.06 10.24 9.19
N ARG A 63 6.15 9.87 8.52
CA ARG A 63 7.40 10.66 8.52
C ARG A 63 7.16 12.06 7.96
N ALA A 64 6.42 12.18 6.86
CA ALA A 64 6.09 13.47 6.27
C ALA A 64 5.19 14.32 7.19
N MET A 65 4.18 13.71 7.82
CA MET A 65 3.31 14.40 8.79
C MET A 65 4.11 14.90 10.01
N ARG A 66 5.01 14.08 10.58
CA ARG A 66 5.92 14.50 11.67
C ARG A 66 6.83 15.65 11.23
N ALA A 67 7.42 15.56 10.04
CA ALA A 67 8.27 16.61 9.50
C ALA A 67 7.49 17.92 9.24
N ASN A 68 6.19 17.83 8.97
CA ASN A 68 5.27 18.96 8.84
C ASN A 68 4.68 19.44 10.19
N GLY A 69 5.18 18.94 11.32
CA GLY A 69 4.77 19.38 12.65
C GLY A 69 3.40 18.88 13.12
N ILE A 70 2.84 17.86 12.47
CA ILE A 70 1.58 17.25 12.91
C ILE A 70 1.80 16.49 14.23
N ASN A 71 0.90 16.71 15.19
CA ASN A 71 0.94 16.02 16.49
C ASN A 71 0.74 14.50 16.31
N GLU A 72 1.53 13.70 17.03
CA GLU A 72 1.55 12.24 16.93
C GLU A 72 0.18 11.58 17.17
N ASP A 73 -0.72 12.24 17.91
CA ASP A 73 -2.08 11.74 18.15
C ASP A 73 -2.89 11.60 16.85
N TYR A 74 -2.61 12.44 15.84
CA TYR A 74 -3.21 12.38 14.49
C TYR A 74 -2.44 11.47 13.52
N ILE A 75 -1.40 10.79 13.99
CA ILE A 75 -0.58 9.89 13.18
C ILE A 75 -0.82 8.46 13.65
N THR A 76 -0.25 8.08 14.80
CA THR A 76 -0.40 6.73 15.37
C THR A 76 -1.24 6.70 16.65
N GLY A 77 -1.70 7.85 17.16
CA GLY A 77 -2.54 7.91 18.36
C GLY A 77 -4.01 7.58 18.13
N HIS A 78 -4.88 8.13 18.97
CA HIS A 78 -6.26 7.67 19.14
C HIS A 78 -7.30 8.56 18.44
N LYS A 79 -6.86 9.51 17.61
CA LYS A 79 -7.76 10.29 16.75
C LYS A 79 -8.53 9.41 15.78
N THR A 80 -9.72 9.88 15.39
CA THR A 80 -10.57 9.17 14.44
C THR A 80 -9.91 9.05 13.07
N ASP A 81 -10.34 8.07 12.29
CA ASP A 81 -9.78 7.82 10.95
C ASP A 81 -9.85 9.05 10.05
N TYR A 82 -10.98 9.78 10.06
CA TYR A 82 -11.13 11.00 9.28
C TYR A 82 -10.22 12.13 9.78
N GLU A 83 -10.11 12.35 11.10
CA GLU A 83 -9.19 13.37 11.66
C GLU A 83 -7.73 13.11 11.22
N LYS A 84 -7.30 11.84 11.19
CA LYS A 84 -5.96 11.47 10.69
C LYS A 84 -5.80 11.77 9.19
N PHE A 85 -6.82 11.43 8.39
CA PHE A 85 -6.81 11.70 6.95
C PHE A 85 -6.82 13.19 6.63
N GLU A 86 -7.60 13.99 7.35
CA GLU A 86 -7.63 15.44 7.19
C GLU A 86 -6.24 16.05 7.45
N LYS A 87 -5.51 15.56 8.47
CA LYS A 87 -4.12 15.98 8.71
C LYS A 87 -3.14 15.51 7.63
N TRP A 88 -3.38 14.37 7.00
CA TRP A 88 -2.63 13.99 5.81
C TRP A 88 -2.92 14.94 4.64
N ALA A 89 -4.19 15.27 4.40
CA ALA A 89 -4.59 16.22 3.36
C ALA A 89 -4.05 17.64 3.59
N GLU A 90 -3.90 18.06 4.85
CA GLU A 90 -3.19 19.29 5.24
C GLU A 90 -1.70 19.23 4.88
N THR A 91 -1.08 18.06 4.97
CA THR A 91 0.35 17.84 4.71
C THR A 91 0.69 17.74 3.23
N VAL A 92 -0.17 17.11 2.41
CA VAL A 92 0.11 16.82 0.99
C VAL A 92 0.60 18.04 0.19
N PRO A 93 0.01 19.25 0.27
CA PRO A 93 0.50 20.42 -0.45
C PRO A 93 1.98 20.77 -0.19
N TYR A 94 2.50 20.42 0.99
CA TYR A 94 3.89 20.63 1.40
C TYR A 94 4.84 19.51 0.97
N THR A 95 4.32 18.46 0.32
CA THR A 95 5.11 17.33 -0.18
C THR A 95 5.54 17.50 -1.64
N LEU A 96 5.37 18.69 -2.24
CA LEU A 96 5.81 18.93 -3.62
C LEU A 96 7.30 18.60 -3.79
N ARG A 97 7.63 17.83 -4.84
CA ARG A 97 8.95 17.21 -5.11
C ARG A 97 9.33 16.03 -4.23
N ASN A 98 8.55 15.69 -3.21
CA ASN A 98 8.62 14.39 -2.56
C ASN A 98 7.80 13.37 -3.37
N PRO A 99 8.23 12.10 -3.53
CA PRO A 99 7.46 11.09 -4.24
C PRO A 99 6.06 10.86 -3.66
N LEU A 100 5.84 11.16 -2.37
CA LEU A 100 4.51 11.15 -1.74
C LEU A 100 3.47 11.98 -2.51
N TYR A 101 3.89 13.09 -3.13
CA TYR A 101 2.98 13.88 -3.95
C TYR A 101 2.56 13.14 -5.22
N HIS A 102 3.44 12.36 -5.84
CA HIS A 102 3.06 11.53 -6.99
C HIS A 102 2.21 10.33 -6.56
N TRP A 103 2.64 9.60 -5.52
CA TRP A 103 1.96 8.39 -5.05
C TRP A 103 0.51 8.67 -4.64
N THR A 104 0.29 9.74 -3.85
CA THR A 104 -1.05 10.18 -3.43
C THR A 104 -2.01 10.28 -4.61
N HIS A 105 -1.61 10.99 -5.66
CA HIS A 105 -2.51 11.28 -6.77
C HIS A 105 -2.57 10.13 -7.79
N LEU A 106 -1.51 9.33 -7.96
CA LEU A 106 -1.55 8.10 -8.76
C LEU A 106 -2.48 7.06 -8.14
N GLU A 107 -2.45 6.90 -6.81
CA GLU A 107 -3.33 5.99 -6.06
C GLU A 107 -4.80 6.44 -6.19
N LEU A 108 -5.07 7.74 -6.01
CA LEU A 108 -6.40 8.33 -6.22
C LEU A 108 -6.93 8.10 -7.65
N GLN A 109 -6.10 8.36 -8.66
CA GLN A 109 -6.50 8.21 -10.05
C GLN A 109 -6.75 6.75 -10.43
N ARG A 110 -5.80 5.84 -10.12
CA ARG A 110 -5.83 4.46 -10.65
C ARG A 110 -6.86 3.58 -9.94
N TYR A 111 -6.94 3.65 -8.63
CA TYR A 111 -7.90 2.85 -7.88
C TYR A 111 -9.27 3.50 -7.85
N PHE A 112 -9.34 4.81 -7.65
CA PHE A 112 -10.61 5.48 -7.34
C PHE A 112 -11.17 6.30 -8.50
N GLY A 113 -10.39 6.59 -9.54
CA GLY A 113 -10.81 7.46 -10.65
C GLY A 113 -10.94 8.92 -10.23
N ILE A 114 -10.17 9.34 -9.22
CA ILE A 114 -10.21 10.69 -8.66
C ILE A 114 -8.99 11.47 -9.16
N ASP A 115 -9.23 12.51 -9.97
CA ASP A 115 -8.18 13.39 -10.51
C ASP A 115 -7.97 14.68 -9.69
N ASP A 116 -8.78 14.90 -8.65
CA ASP A 116 -8.68 16.07 -7.77
C ASP A 116 -7.35 16.06 -6.98
N LEU A 117 -6.73 17.23 -6.86
CA LEU A 117 -5.56 17.40 -5.99
C LEU A 117 -5.97 17.32 -4.53
N LEU A 118 -5.26 16.52 -3.74
CA LEU A 118 -5.55 16.36 -2.31
C LEU A 118 -5.06 17.59 -1.51
N SER A 119 -6.00 18.21 -0.81
CA SER A 119 -5.79 19.33 0.10
C SER A 119 -6.90 19.31 1.15
N VAL A 120 -6.80 20.14 2.20
CA VAL A 120 -7.90 20.32 3.18
C VAL A 120 -9.25 20.62 2.51
N LYS A 121 -9.24 21.38 1.40
CA LYS A 121 -10.48 21.77 0.70
C LYS A 121 -11.16 20.61 -0.02
N THR A 122 -10.40 19.62 -0.46
CA THR A 122 -10.89 18.46 -1.24
C THR A 122 -10.97 17.19 -0.39
N ALA A 123 -10.41 17.21 0.83
CA ALA A 123 -10.28 16.06 1.71
C ALA A 123 -11.61 15.31 1.93
N GLN A 124 -12.65 16.00 2.39
CA GLN A 124 -13.95 15.38 2.68
C GLN A 124 -14.52 14.64 1.45
N ASN A 125 -14.58 15.32 0.30
CA ASN A 125 -15.12 14.75 -0.93
C ASN A 125 -14.33 13.53 -1.41
N ILE A 126 -13.00 13.61 -1.38
CA ILE A 126 -12.11 12.50 -1.75
C ILE A 126 -12.29 11.31 -0.81
N TYR A 127 -12.33 11.58 0.50
CA TYR A 127 -12.50 10.57 1.53
C TYR A 127 -13.82 9.81 1.35
N ASP A 128 -14.91 10.53 1.13
CA ASP A 128 -16.25 9.93 0.97
C ASP A 128 -16.34 9.08 -0.30
N GLN A 129 -15.85 9.60 -1.44
CA GLN A 129 -15.86 8.87 -2.71
C GLN A 129 -15.02 7.59 -2.66
N ALA A 130 -13.79 7.67 -2.14
CA ALA A 130 -12.92 6.51 -2.03
C ALA A 130 -13.45 5.50 -1.01
N THR A 131 -13.99 5.98 0.13
CA THR A 131 -14.61 5.11 1.14
C THR A 131 -15.82 4.37 0.60
N ALA A 132 -16.69 5.03 -0.16
CA ALA A 132 -17.84 4.38 -0.79
C ALA A 132 -17.42 3.23 -1.73
N LYS A 133 -16.33 3.42 -2.50
CA LYS A 133 -15.75 2.38 -3.34
C LYS A 133 -15.15 1.23 -2.52
N LEU A 134 -14.39 1.53 -1.46
CA LEU A 134 -13.77 0.52 -0.59
C LEU A 134 -14.79 -0.41 0.08
N GLN A 135 -16.04 0.01 0.20
CA GLN A 135 -17.14 -0.78 0.75
C GLN A 135 -17.85 -1.66 -0.28
N THR A 136 -17.43 -1.66 -1.56
CA THR A 136 -17.96 -2.58 -2.58
C THR A 136 -17.09 -3.84 -2.71
N PRO A 137 -17.66 -4.99 -3.12
CA PRO A 137 -16.92 -6.25 -3.21
C PRO A 137 -15.67 -6.18 -4.11
N GLU A 138 -15.70 -5.33 -5.16
CA GLU A 138 -14.63 -5.16 -6.13
C GLU A 138 -13.37 -4.51 -5.53
N TYR A 139 -13.50 -3.82 -4.40
CA TYR A 139 -12.40 -3.17 -3.68
C TYR A 139 -11.97 -3.95 -2.41
N SER A 140 -12.32 -5.24 -2.35
CA SER A 140 -11.69 -6.16 -1.40
C SER A 140 -10.18 -6.27 -1.66
N VAL A 141 -9.39 -6.78 -0.70
CA VAL A 141 -7.92 -6.88 -0.87
C VAL A 141 -7.54 -7.62 -2.17
N GLN A 142 -8.17 -8.76 -2.47
CA GLN A 142 -7.90 -9.49 -3.72
C GLN A 142 -8.47 -8.74 -4.94
N GLY A 143 -9.58 -8.02 -4.78
CA GLY A 143 -10.14 -7.15 -5.81
C GLY A 143 -9.17 -6.03 -6.23
N LEU A 144 -8.55 -5.36 -5.26
CA LEU A 144 -7.53 -4.33 -5.50
C LEU A 144 -6.31 -4.90 -6.24
N LEU A 145 -5.83 -6.09 -5.84
CA LEU A 145 -4.73 -6.77 -6.53
C LEU A 145 -5.11 -7.11 -7.99
N GLN A 146 -6.34 -7.57 -8.20
CA GLN A 146 -6.83 -7.91 -9.54
C GLN A 146 -7.03 -6.67 -10.44
N GLN A 147 -7.52 -5.56 -9.88
CA GLN A 147 -7.64 -4.29 -10.61
C GLN A 147 -6.29 -3.80 -11.17
N MET A 148 -5.19 -4.10 -10.48
CA MET A 148 -3.84 -3.74 -10.89
C MET A 148 -3.11 -4.81 -11.68
N ASN A 149 -3.82 -5.86 -12.14
CA ASN A 149 -3.24 -6.95 -12.92
C ASN A 149 -2.06 -7.65 -12.20
N VAL A 150 -2.16 -7.82 -10.88
CA VAL A 150 -1.15 -8.54 -10.10
C VAL A 150 -1.32 -10.05 -10.32
N GLU A 151 -0.26 -10.74 -10.75
CA GLU A 151 -0.26 -12.19 -10.91
C GLU A 151 0.38 -12.92 -9.72
N ALA A 152 1.41 -12.31 -9.13
CA ALA A 152 2.11 -12.90 -8.00
C ALA A 152 2.58 -11.82 -7.03
N ILE A 153 2.41 -12.12 -5.74
CA ILE A 153 2.99 -11.39 -4.62
C ILE A 153 3.89 -12.35 -3.84
N CYS A 154 5.06 -11.89 -3.42
CA CYS A 154 5.90 -12.63 -2.48
C CYS A 154 5.98 -11.87 -1.16
N THR A 155 5.30 -12.39 -0.14
CA THR A 155 5.34 -11.82 1.21
C THR A 155 6.68 -12.12 1.86
N THR A 156 6.96 -11.43 2.94
CA THR A 156 8.19 -11.61 3.72
C THR A 156 7.85 -12.24 5.05
N ASP A 157 8.30 -13.48 5.25
CA ASP A 157 7.82 -14.36 6.32
C ASP A 157 8.98 -14.81 7.21
N ASP A 158 8.72 -14.89 8.52
CA ASP A 158 9.67 -15.36 9.51
C ASP A 158 9.76 -16.90 9.45
N PRO A 159 10.94 -17.52 9.63
CA PRO A 159 11.08 -18.98 9.69
C PRO A 159 10.14 -19.70 10.67
N LEU A 160 9.68 -19.01 11.73
CA LEU A 160 8.73 -19.56 12.71
C LEU A 160 7.26 -19.49 12.26
N ASP A 161 6.95 -18.81 11.16
CA ASP A 161 5.58 -18.65 10.69
C ASP A 161 5.05 -19.98 10.11
N ASN A 162 3.83 -20.36 10.49
CA ASN A 162 3.20 -21.60 10.02
C ASN A 162 2.64 -21.51 8.58
N LEU A 163 2.70 -20.32 7.96
CA LEU A 163 2.23 -20.02 6.61
C LEU A 163 0.75 -20.42 6.36
N GLN A 164 -0.09 -20.41 7.40
CA GLN A 164 -1.48 -20.85 7.31
C GLN A 164 -2.30 -20.04 6.28
N PHE A 165 -2.02 -18.74 6.16
CA PHE A 165 -2.75 -17.87 5.23
C PHE A 165 -2.33 -18.10 3.77
N HIS A 166 -1.08 -18.47 3.51
CA HIS A 166 -0.63 -18.94 2.20
C HIS A 166 -1.34 -20.23 1.80
N GLN A 167 -1.45 -21.18 2.73
CA GLN A 167 -2.17 -22.42 2.52
C GLN A 167 -3.67 -22.17 2.27
N GLN A 168 -4.28 -21.28 3.07
CA GLN A 168 -5.67 -20.87 2.91
C GLN A 168 -5.92 -20.27 1.52
N LEU A 169 -5.13 -19.27 1.10
CA LEU A 169 -5.31 -18.63 -0.21
C LEU A 169 -5.12 -19.65 -1.36
N LYS A 170 -4.11 -20.52 -1.24
CA LYS A 170 -3.88 -21.60 -2.22
C LYS A 170 -5.08 -22.54 -2.33
N GLN A 171 -5.75 -22.85 -1.23
CA GLN A 171 -6.94 -23.70 -1.19
C GLN A 171 -8.19 -23.00 -1.73
N GLN A 172 -8.33 -21.69 -1.51
CA GLN A 172 -9.45 -20.90 -2.01
C GLN A 172 -9.52 -20.88 -3.55
N GLY A 173 -8.36 -21.00 -4.23
CA GLY A 173 -8.30 -21.08 -5.69
C GLY A 173 -8.63 -19.74 -6.36
N GLY A 174 -7.63 -18.85 -6.43
CA GLY A 174 -7.71 -17.54 -7.10
C GLY A 174 -6.66 -17.37 -8.20
N THR A 175 -6.67 -16.22 -8.86
CA THR A 175 -5.72 -15.87 -9.92
C THR A 175 -4.37 -15.38 -9.37
N VAL A 176 -4.39 -14.62 -8.27
CA VAL A 176 -3.19 -14.10 -7.61
C VAL A 176 -2.51 -15.20 -6.81
N LYS A 177 -1.20 -15.37 -7.02
CA LYS A 177 -0.35 -16.26 -6.22
C LYS A 177 0.27 -15.49 -5.06
N MET A 178 0.10 -15.97 -3.83
CA MET A 178 0.87 -15.49 -2.67
C MET A 178 1.93 -16.52 -2.31
N LEU A 179 3.19 -16.14 -2.47
CA LEU A 179 4.36 -16.98 -2.20
C LEU A 179 5.11 -16.45 -0.97
N PRO A 180 5.60 -17.32 -0.08
CA PRO A 180 6.41 -16.87 1.05
C PRO A 180 7.87 -16.65 0.64
N ALA A 181 8.50 -15.62 1.20
CA ALA A 181 9.95 -15.41 1.11
C ALA A 181 10.58 -15.48 2.50
N PHE A 182 11.64 -16.28 2.61
CA PHE A 182 12.32 -16.59 3.88
C PHE A 182 13.13 -15.39 4.40
N ARG A 183 12.77 -14.87 5.58
CA ARG A 183 13.49 -13.77 6.25
C ARG A 183 13.96 -14.15 7.65
N PRO A 184 15.18 -14.69 7.79
CA PRO A 184 15.73 -15.23 9.04
C PRO A 184 16.42 -14.18 9.91
N ASP A 185 16.06 -12.89 9.80
CA ASP A 185 16.80 -11.79 10.46
C ASP A 185 17.03 -12.04 11.95
N LYS A 186 16.01 -12.53 12.68
CA LYS A 186 16.11 -12.82 14.12
C LYS A 186 17.00 -14.02 14.44
N ALA A 187 17.00 -15.04 13.58
CA ALA A 187 17.88 -16.21 13.70
C ALA A 187 19.36 -15.85 13.47
N MET A 188 19.62 -14.69 12.87
CA MET A 188 20.94 -14.22 12.46
C MET A 188 21.39 -12.97 13.23
N ASN A 189 20.74 -12.62 14.34
CA ASN A 189 21.04 -11.40 15.09
C ASN A 189 21.92 -11.68 16.34
N PRO A 190 23.27 -11.68 16.22
CA PRO A 190 24.16 -11.93 17.36
C PRO A 190 24.28 -10.74 18.33
N ASP A 191 23.75 -9.57 17.97
CA ASP A 191 23.88 -8.36 18.79
C ASP A 191 22.98 -8.40 20.04
N ASP A 192 21.97 -9.28 20.05
CA ASP A 192 21.07 -9.49 21.17
C ASP A 192 20.90 -11.00 21.44
N LEU A 193 21.77 -11.52 22.31
CA LEU A 193 21.79 -12.95 22.65
C LEU A 193 20.53 -13.42 23.38
N GLU A 194 19.85 -12.54 24.12
CA GLU A 194 18.61 -12.90 24.82
C GLU A 194 17.50 -13.15 23.81
N VAL A 195 17.33 -12.23 22.87
CA VAL A 195 16.35 -12.38 21.77
C VAL A 195 16.72 -13.55 20.87
N LEU A 196 18.00 -13.73 20.55
CA LEU A 196 18.46 -14.84 19.71
C LEU A 196 18.19 -16.20 20.37
N ASN A 197 18.55 -16.38 21.65
CA ASN A 197 18.31 -17.64 22.35
C ASN A 197 16.80 -17.94 22.44
N ALA A 198 15.98 -16.95 22.81
CA ALA A 198 14.53 -17.10 22.87
C ALA A 198 13.91 -17.40 21.49
N TYR A 199 14.55 -16.97 20.39
CA TYR A 199 14.14 -17.31 19.03
C TYR A 199 14.52 -18.75 18.68
N ILE A 200 15.74 -19.19 19.01
CA ILE A 200 16.21 -20.56 18.80
C ILE A 200 15.34 -21.56 19.58
N ASP A 201 15.00 -21.26 20.84
CA ASP A 201 14.13 -22.11 21.68
C ASP A 201 12.74 -22.33 21.06
N LYS A 202 12.25 -21.41 20.22
CA LYS A 202 10.98 -21.57 19.49
C LYS A 202 11.13 -22.32 18.17
N LEU A 203 12.34 -22.37 17.62
CA LEU A 203 12.65 -23.03 16.36
C LEU A 203 12.84 -24.55 16.55
N GLU A 204 13.36 -24.96 17.71
CA GLU A 204 13.52 -26.38 18.13
C GLU A 204 12.18 -27.10 18.34
#